data_AF-A0A1G9L6W2-F1
#
_entry.id   AF-A0A1G9L6W2-F1
#
_cell.length_a   1.000
_cell.length_b   1.000
_cell.length_c   1.000
_cell.angle_alpha   90.00
_cell.angle_beta   90.00
_cell.angle_gamma   90.00
#
_symmetry.space_group_name_H-M   'P 1'
#
loop_
_entity.id
_entity.type
_entity.pdbx_description
1 polymer ?
#
loop_
_entity_poly.entity_id
_entity_poly.type
_entity_poly.pdbx_seq_one_letter_code
_entity_poly.pdbx_strand_id
1 'polypeptide(L)'
;MKIEAIEVSKNKKDALRYILRKIPLMSRVAQFNTVVTDLHLEYIEIKVLCYEIISKEKTNKMFRHETKTNYITMLVNTYNGYSESVEKVPTTTRRYVTKSNIKKSKIGEEYIVEGVKNEILNFLGQNNNSLDKISLQNINIKEIKSIYKPYWVANFRGRSILVDA
;
A
#
# COMPACT_ATOMS: atom_id res chain seq x y z
N MET A 1 9.28 -14.37 -12.90
CA MET A 1 9.78 -13.86 -11.61
C MET A 1 8.88 -14.39 -10.51
N LYS A 2 9.44 -14.88 -9.42
CA LYS A 2 8.65 -15.35 -8.26
C LYS A 2 8.41 -14.17 -7.33
N ILE A 3 7.16 -13.92 -6.99
CA ILE A 3 6.75 -12.78 -6.15
C ILE A 3 5.80 -13.22 -5.04
N GLU A 4 5.71 -12.44 -3.97
CA GLU A 4 4.69 -12.57 -2.94
C GLU A 4 3.54 -11.62 -3.26
N ALA A 5 2.44 -12.17 -3.78
CA ALA A 5 1.30 -11.38 -4.22
C ALA A 5 0.14 -11.49 -3.23
N ILE A 6 -0.58 -10.40 -3.02
CA ILE A 6 -1.85 -10.40 -2.30
C ILE A 6 -2.84 -11.28 -3.08
N GLU A 7 -3.70 -12.00 -2.36
CA GLU A 7 -4.69 -12.88 -2.95
C GLU A 7 -5.64 -12.12 -3.90
N VAL A 8 -5.97 -12.75 -5.04
CA VAL A 8 -6.88 -12.19 -6.05
C VAL A 8 -8.30 -12.53 -5.59
N SER A 9 -9.07 -11.51 -5.23
CA SER A 9 -10.43 -11.64 -4.72
C SER A 9 -11.49 -11.71 -5.82
N LYS A 10 -11.22 -11.10 -6.98
CA LYS A 10 -12.13 -10.94 -8.11
C LYS A 10 -11.57 -11.63 -9.35
N ASN A 11 -12.39 -12.51 -9.89
CA ASN A 11 -12.08 -13.19 -11.14
C ASN A 11 -12.24 -12.25 -12.34
N LYS A 12 -11.64 -12.64 -13.47
CA LYS A 12 -11.72 -11.90 -14.74
C LYS A 12 -13.15 -11.54 -15.14
N LYS A 13 -14.11 -12.45 -14.91
CA LYS A 13 -15.54 -12.24 -15.20
C LYS A 13 -16.15 -11.14 -14.33
N ASP A 14 -15.76 -11.08 -13.06
CA ASP A 14 -16.28 -10.08 -12.11
C ASP A 14 -15.67 -8.71 -12.37
N ALA A 15 -14.38 -8.66 -12.71
CA ALA A 15 -13.72 -7.44 -13.19
C ALA A 15 -14.41 -6.89 -14.45
N LEU A 16 -14.71 -7.75 -15.43
CA LEU A 16 -15.44 -7.35 -16.64
C LEU A 16 -16.83 -6.81 -16.32
N ARG A 17 -17.60 -7.48 -15.45
CA ARG A 17 -18.91 -7.00 -14.99
C ARG A 17 -18.82 -5.63 -14.32
N TYR A 18 -17.80 -5.41 -13.49
CA TYR A 18 -17.57 -4.13 -12.83
C TYR A 18 -17.28 -3.01 -13.83
N ILE A 19 -16.45 -3.28 -14.84
CA ILE A 19 -16.15 -2.33 -15.92
C ILE A 19 -17.42 -1.99 -16.70
N LEU A 20 -18.20 -3.00 -17.10
CA LEU A 20 -19.44 -2.81 -17.86
C LEU A 20 -20.48 -1.99 -17.10
N ARG A 21 -20.55 -2.12 -15.77
CA ARG A 21 -21.45 -1.32 -14.93
C ARG A 21 -21.11 0.16 -14.93
N LYS A 22 -19.83 0.53 -15.02
CA LYS A 22 -19.39 1.94 -15.06
C LYS A 22 -19.65 2.63 -16.40
N ILE A 23 -20.07 1.89 -17.43
CA ILE A 23 -20.36 2.42 -18.77
C ILE A 23 -21.82 2.92 -18.83
N PRO A 24 -22.07 4.18 -19.28
CA PRO A 24 -23.41 4.78 -19.34
C PRO A 24 -24.33 4.06 -20.34
N LEU A 25 -25.63 3.96 -20.00
CA LEU A 25 -26.66 3.20 -20.70
C LEU A 25 -26.83 3.58 -22.19
N MET A 26 -26.75 4.87 -22.54
CA MET A 26 -26.86 5.33 -23.94
C MET A 26 -25.74 4.80 -24.84
N SER A 27 -24.60 4.43 -24.26
CA SER A 27 -23.54 3.76 -25.00
C SER A 27 -23.77 2.26 -25.12
N ARG A 28 -24.59 1.61 -24.28
CA ARG A 28 -24.86 0.16 -24.33
C ARG A 28 -25.70 -0.26 -25.54
N VAL A 29 -26.59 0.61 -26.03
CA VAL A 29 -27.49 0.31 -27.17
C VAL A 29 -26.72 0.24 -28.51
N ALA A 30 -25.56 0.91 -28.61
CA ALA A 30 -24.69 0.86 -29.78
C ALA A 30 -23.60 -0.24 -29.72
N GLN A 31 -23.60 -1.12 -28.70
CA GLN A 31 -22.43 -1.90 -28.28
C GLN A 31 -22.63 -3.43 -28.23
N PHE A 32 -23.20 -4.02 -29.28
CA PHE A 32 -23.12 -5.48 -29.47
C PHE A 32 -21.71 -5.96 -29.88
N ASN A 33 -20.80 -5.04 -30.23
CA ASN A 33 -19.39 -5.34 -30.48
C ASN A 33 -18.54 -4.95 -29.26
N THR A 34 -17.82 -5.93 -28.71
CA THR A 34 -17.01 -5.88 -27.49
C THR A 34 -16.07 -4.66 -27.43
N VAL A 35 -16.43 -3.65 -26.63
CA VAL A 35 -15.66 -2.40 -26.49
C VAL A 35 -14.50 -2.50 -25.50
N VAL A 36 -14.51 -3.51 -24.64
CA VAL A 36 -13.45 -3.75 -23.65
C VAL A 36 -12.44 -4.73 -24.24
N THR A 37 -11.26 -4.24 -24.59
CA THR A 37 -10.14 -5.06 -25.10
C THR A 37 -9.03 -5.16 -24.04
N ASP A 38 -8.14 -6.13 -24.22
CA ASP A 38 -6.90 -6.25 -23.45
C ASP A 38 -7.10 -6.37 -21.93
N LEU A 39 -8.11 -7.13 -21.48
CA LEU A 39 -8.28 -7.41 -20.05
C LEU A 39 -7.21 -8.37 -19.55
N HIS A 40 -6.24 -7.85 -18.80
CA HIS A 40 -5.13 -8.60 -18.22
C HIS A 40 -4.86 -8.19 -16.77
N LEU A 41 -4.10 -9.02 -16.07
CA LEU A 41 -3.74 -8.81 -14.67
C LEU A 41 -2.33 -8.22 -14.59
N GLU A 42 -2.21 -7.12 -13.86
CA GLU A 42 -0.94 -6.49 -13.52
C GLU A 42 -0.76 -6.46 -12.00
N TYR A 43 0.47 -6.18 -11.57
CA TYR A 43 0.88 -6.17 -10.18
C TYR A 43 1.65 -4.90 -9.87
N ILE A 44 1.33 -4.24 -8.75
CA ILE A 44 2.06 -3.08 -8.24
C ILE A 44 2.83 -3.48 -7.00
N GLU A 45 4.10 -3.06 -6.91
CA GLU A 45 4.92 -3.30 -5.73
C GLU A 45 4.50 -2.37 -4.59
N ILE A 46 4.24 -2.97 -3.43
CA ILE A 46 4.01 -2.32 -2.16
C ILE A 46 5.14 -2.73 -1.21
N LYS A 47 5.78 -1.76 -0.60
CA LYS A 47 6.77 -1.99 0.46
C LYS A 47 6.06 -2.02 1.81
N VAL A 48 6.26 -3.09 2.56
CA VAL A 48 5.88 -3.21 3.96
C VAL A 48 7.08 -2.79 4.78
N LEU A 49 6.92 -1.73 5.57
CA LEU A 49 7.96 -1.19 6.45
C LEU A 49 7.51 -1.35 7.90
N CYS A 50 8.27 -2.11 8.68
CA CYS A 50 8.02 -2.27 10.11
C CYS A 50 9.01 -1.38 10.88
N TYR A 51 8.49 -0.39 11.58
CA TYR A 51 9.26 0.51 12.43
C TYR A 51 9.09 0.16 13.91
N GLU A 52 10.19 0.18 14.64
CA GLU A 52 10.24 0.17 16.09
C GLU A 52 10.42 1.59 16.60
N ILE A 53 9.52 2.04 17.45
CA ILE A 53 9.49 3.37 18.03
C ILE A 53 9.76 3.24 19.52
N ILE A 54 10.88 3.80 19.95
CA ILE A 54 11.30 3.80 21.35
C ILE A 54 10.99 5.19 21.92
N SER A 55 10.11 5.23 22.91
CA SER A 55 9.75 6.45 23.60
C SER A 55 10.04 6.37 25.09
N LYS A 56 10.23 7.54 25.71
CA LYS A 56 10.45 7.73 27.14
C LYS A 56 9.24 8.42 27.72
N GLU A 57 8.62 7.78 28.70
CA GLU A 57 7.56 8.40 29.48
C GLU A 57 8.18 9.22 30.61
N LYS A 58 7.90 10.53 30.64
CA LYS A 58 8.29 11.39 31.76
C LYS A 58 7.29 11.18 32.89
N THR A 59 7.63 10.31 33.83
CA THR A 59 6.90 10.21 35.10
C THR A 59 7.36 11.31 36.06
N ASN A 60 6.45 11.84 36.88
CA ASN A 60 6.77 12.85 37.92
C ASN A 60 7.63 12.29 39.08
N LYS A 61 8.05 11.01 39.03
CA LYS A 61 8.92 10.39 40.04
C LYS A 61 10.37 10.42 39.57
N MET A 62 11.25 11.06 40.33
CA MET A 62 12.61 11.49 39.95
C MET A 62 13.60 10.43 39.40
N PHE A 63 13.29 9.12 39.36
CA PHE A 63 14.33 8.10 39.10
C PHE A 63 13.96 6.90 38.22
N ARG A 64 12.74 6.82 37.65
CA ARG A 64 12.40 5.72 36.73
C ARG A 64 11.71 6.23 35.48
N HIS A 65 12.53 6.45 34.44
CA HIS A 65 12.05 6.61 33.08
C HIS A 65 11.73 5.23 32.52
N GLU A 66 10.46 4.93 32.31
CA GLU A 66 10.04 3.74 31.60
C GLU A 66 10.18 3.97 30.09
N THR A 67 10.88 3.04 29.43
CA THR A 67 11.01 3.01 27.97
C THR A 67 9.86 2.19 27.39
N LYS A 68 8.99 2.82 26.62
CA LYS A 68 7.93 2.14 25.87
C LYS A 68 8.42 1.88 24.45
N THR A 69 8.21 0.66 23.98
CA THR A 69 8.56 0.25 22.61
C THR A 69 7.28 -0.10 21.88
N ASN A 70 7.00 0.62 20.80
CA ASN A 70 5.82 0.42 19.96
C ASN A 70 6.26 0.01 18.56
N TYR A 71 5.44 -0.77 17.87
CA TYR A 71 5.66 -1.17 16.49
C TYR A 71 4.62 -0.54 15.59
N ILE A 72 5.05 0.06 14.49
CA ILE A 72 4.17 0.59 13.44
C ILE A 72 4.52 -0.10 12.14
N THR A 73 3.50 -0.63 11.46
CA THR A 73 3.65 -1.23 10.14
C THR A 73 3.03 -0.31 9.09
N MET A 74 3.81 0.07 8.09
CA MET A 74 3.38 0.95 7.01
C MET A 74 3.41 0.20 5.68
N LEU A 75 2.35 0.34 4.89
CA LEU A 75 2.29 -0.10 3.51
C LEU A 75 2.52 1.10 2.59
N VAL A 76 3.52 1.01 1.72
CA VAL A 76 3.86 2.09 0.80
C VAL A 76 3.77 1.63 -0.63
N ASN A 77 2.96 2.31 -1.42
CA ASN A 77 2.90 2.09 -2.86
C ASN A 77 4.10 2.74 -3.55
N THR A 78 4.97 1.92 -4.12
CA THR A 78 6.23 2.35 -4.73
C THR A 78 6.05 3.17 -6.03
N TYR A 79 4.85 3.17 -6.62
CA TYR A 79 4.57 3.90 -7.85
C TYR A 79 4.12 5.35 -7.61
N ASN A 80 3.34 5.60 -6.56
CA ASN A 80 2.76 6.93 -6.29
C ASN A 80 3.19 7.52 -4.93
N GLY A 81 3.85 6.74 -4.07
CA GLY A 81 4.30 7.18 -2.76
C GLY A 81 3.22 7.20 -1.69
N TYR A 82 2.01 6.73 -1.99
CA TYR A 82 0.94 6.66 -1.01
C TYR A 82 1.30 5.65 0.08
N SER A 83 1.23 6.09 1.33
CA SER A 83 1.53 5.32 2.54
C SER A 83 0.27 5.17 3.40
N GLU A 84 0.12 4.01 4.04
CA GLU A 84 -0.98 3.71 4.95
C GLU A 84 -0.47 2.89 6.14
N SER A 85 -0.88 3.25 7.36
CA SER A 85 -0.59 2.46 8.56
C SER A 85 -1.57 1.30 8.68
N VAL A 86 -1.05 0.10 8.94
CA VAL A 86 -1.86 -1.11 9.10
C VAL A 86 -1.51 -1.86 10.38
N GLU A 87 -2.51 -2.42 11.05
CA GLU A 87 -2.30 -3.30 12.20
C GLU A 87 -1.88 -4.71 11.77
N LYS A 88 -2.39 -5.16 10.62
CA LYS A 88 -2.15 -6.51 10.10
C LYS A 88 -1.70 -6.45 8.64
N VAL A 89 -0.56 -7.09 8.36
CA VAL A 89 -0.04 -7.23 7.00
C VAL A 89 -0.99 -8.09 6.16
N PRO A 90 -1.29 -7.71 4.90
CA PRO A 90 -2.12 -8.51 4.01
C PRO A 90 -1.57 -9.93 3.80
N THR A 91 -2.46 -10.92 3.75
CA THR A 91 -2.09 -12.30 3.43
C THR A 91 -1.56 -12.36 2.00
N THR A 92 -0.42 -13.01 1.81
CA THR A 92 0.23 -13.15 0.49
C THR A 92 0.43 -14.61 0.10
N THR A 93 0.41 -14.86 -1.21
CA THR A 93 0.68 -16.15 -1.82
C THR A 93 1.82 -16.03 -2.83
N ARG A 94 2.66 -17.06 -2.92
CA ARG A 94 3.78 -17.07 -3.87
C ARG A 94 3.25 -17.34 -5.28
N ARG A 95 3.55 -16.45 -6.23
CA ARG A 95 3.13 -16.58 -7.64
C ARG A 95 4.28 -16.33 -8.61
N TYR A 96 4.20 -16.97 -9.77
CA TYR A 96 5.10 -16.68 -10.89
C TYR A 96 4.44 -15.67 -11.83
N VAL A 97 5.12 -14.55 -12.05
CA VAL A 97 4.64 -13.44 -12.88
C VAL A 97 5.74 -12.99 -13.85
N THR A 98 5.35 -12.58 -15.05
CA THR A 98 6.23 -11.97 -16.05
C THR A 98 6.62 -10.56 -15.61
N LYS A 99 7.89 -10.16 -15.81
CA LYS A 99 8.36 -8.81 -15.42
C LYS A 99 7.58 -7.69 -16.11
N SER A 100 7.04 -7.93 -17.31
CA SER A 100 6.19 -7.01 -18.06
C SER A 100 4.88 -6.66 -17.33
N ASN A 101 4.35 -7.58 -16.53
CA ASN A 101 3.09 -7.42 -15.81
C ASN A 101 3.29 -6.83 -14.41
N ILE A 102 4.52 -6.44 -14.07
CA ILE A 102 4.85 -5.76 -12.82
C ILE A 102 5.08 -4.29 -13.16
N LYS A 103 4.27 -3.43 -12.55
CA LYS A 103 4.42 -1.99 -12.66
C LYS A 103 5.70 -1.57 -11.98
N LYS A 104 6.57 -0.90 -12.74
CA LYS A 104 7.86 -0.42 -12.24
C LYS A 104 7.65 0.60 -11.12
N SER A 105 8.42 0.47 -10.05
CA SER A 105 8.54 1.51 -9.03
C SER A 105 8.98 2.83 -9.68
N LYS A 106 8.42 3.94 -9.20
CA LYS A 106 8.85 5.29 -9.58
C LYS A 106 9.73 5.94 -8.52
N ILE A 107 9.71 5.42 -7.29
CA ILE A 107 10.35 6.02 -6.13
C ILE A 107 11.44 5.08 -5.63
N GLY A 108 12.62 5.63 -5.33
CA GLY A 108 13.71 4.88 -4.73
C GLY A 108 13.37 4.45 -3.30
N GLU A 109 13.90 3.30 -2.88
CA GLU A 109 13.64 2.74 -1.55
C GLU A 109 14.08 3.68 -0.41
N GLU A 110 15.23 4.34 -0.55
CA GLU A 110 15.75 5.31 0.42
C GLU A 110 14.76 6.47 0.67
N TYR A 111 14.17 7.01 -0.40
CA TYR A 111 13.17 8.08 -0.31
C TYR A 111 11.88 7.60 0.36
N ILE A 112 11.49 6.34 0.12
CA ILE A 112 10.32 5.74 0.77
C ILE A 112 10.55 5.63 2.28
N VAL A 113 11.70 5.10 2.69
CA VAL A 113 12.02 4.89 4.11
C VAL A 113 12.09 6.21 4.87
N GLU A 114 12.75 7.22 4.30
CA GLU A 114 12.88 8.53 4.94
C GLU A 114 11.55 9.30 4.92
N GLY A 115 10.79 9.21 3.83
CA GLY A 115 9.47 9.83 3.71
C GLY A 115 8.51 9.33 4.79
N VAL A 116 8.41 8.00 4.97
CA VAL A 116 7.55 7.40 5.99
C VAL A 116 8.03 7.71 7.40
N LYS A 117 9.35 7.72 7.64
CA LYS A 117 9.90 8.12 8.94
C LYS A 117 9.48 9.55 9.32
N ASN A 118 9.51 10.47 8.36
CA ASN A 118 9.07 11.85 8.56
C ASN A 118 7.56 11.96 8.80
N GLU A 119 6.74 11.17 8.10
CA GLU A 119 5.30 11.08 8.36
C GLU A 119 4.99 10.60 9.79
N ILE A 120 5.69 9.56 10.25
CA ILE A 120 5.56 9.04 11.62
C ILE A 120 5.97 10.12 12.64
N LEU A 121 7.08 10.81 12.41
CA LEU A 121 7.53 11.90 13.28
C LEU A 121 6.51 13.04 13.34
N ASN A 122 5.94 13.43 12.20
CA ASN A 122 4.92 14.48 12.15
C ASN A 122 3.64 14.06 12.90
N PHE A 123 3.19 12.81 12.71
CA PHE A 123 2.02 12.29 13.40
C PHE A 123 2.23 12.25 14.93
N LEU A 124 3.39 11.79 15.39
CA LEU A 124 3.73 11.77 16.81
C LEU A 124 3.97 13.17 17.38
N GLY A 125 4.55 14.07 16.60
CA GLY A 125 4.81 15.45 16.97
C GLY A 125 3.54 16.28 17.16
N GLN A 126 2.51 16.05 16.34
CA GLN A 126 1.21 16.75 16.43
C GLN A 126 0.37 16.32 17.66
N ASN A 127 0.54 15.09 18.15
CA ASN A 127 -0.18 14.59 19.32
C ASN A 127 0.36 15.11 20.68
N ASN A 128 1.42 15.93 20.69
CA ASN A 128 1.99 16.50 21.90
C ASN A 128 1.13 17.58 22.60
N ASN A 129 -0.08 17.87 22.09
CA ASN A 129 -1.03 18.77 22.75
C ASN A 129 -1.84 18.08 23.87
N SER A 130 -1.86 16.75 23.95
CA SER A 130 -2.44 16.03 25.09
C SER A 130 -1.33 15.60 26.05
N LEU A 131 -1.12 16.39 27.11
CA LEU A 131 -0.53 16.15 28.46
C LEU A 131 0.47 15.02 28.78
N ASP A 132 0.70 14.01 27.93
CA ASP A 132 1.76 13.02 28.07
C ASP A 132 2.97 13.47 27.26
N LYS A 133 4.00 13.96 27.97
CA LYS A 133 5.32 14.28 27.40
C LYS A 133 6.02 12.98 27.00
N ILE A 134 5.58 12.34 25.92
CA ILE A 134 6.26 11.21 25.29
C ILE A 134 7.47 11.78 24.57
N SER A 135 8.66 11.65 25.18
CA SER A 135 9.90 12.01 24.50
C SER A 135 10.31 10.86 23.58
N LEU A 136 10.20 11.09 22.27
CA LEU A 136 10.64 10.15 21.25
C LEU A 136 12.17 10.07 21.28
N GLN A 137 12.71 8.87 21.49
CA GLN A 137 14.16 8.65 21.54
C GLN A 137 14.70 8.19 20.20
N ASN A 138 14.04 7.22 19.59
CA ASN A 138 14.52 6.62 18.36
C ASN A 138 13.39 5.99 17.53
N ILE A 139 13.58 5.98 16.21
CA ILE A 139 12.75 5.24 15.25
C ILE A 139 13.70 4.39 14.40
N ASN A 140 13.62 3.08 14.59
CA ASN A 140 14.44 2.11 13.88
C ASN A 140 13.58 1.34 12.88
N ILE A 141 14.12 1.08 11.69
CA ILE A 141 13.49 0.15 10.76
C ILE A 141 13.92 -1.29 11.10
N LYS A 142 12.94 -2.19 11.26
CA LYS A 142 13.18 -3.60 11.59
C LYS A 142 13.08 -4.50 10.37
N GLU A 143 12.09 -4.24 9.52
CA GLU A 143 11.81 -5.08 8.37
C GLU A 143 11.39 -4.23 7.18
N ILE A 144 11.94 -4.57 6.01
CA ILE A 144 11.53 -4.07 4.70
C ILE A 144 11.17 -5.28 3.87
N LYS A 145 9.92 -5.37 3.44
CA LYS A 145 9.43 -6.48 2.64
C LYS A 145 8.67 -5.98 1.43
N SER A 146 8.91 -6.57 0.26
CA SER A 146 8.13 -6.27 -0.95
C SER A 146 6.98 -7.27 -1.10
N ILE A 147 5.75 -6.75 -1.18
CA ILE A 147 4.55 -7.49 -1.55
C ILE A 147 3.94 -6.88 -2.81
N TYR A 148 3.14 -7.65 -3.55
CA TYR A 148 2.58 -7.19 -4.82
C TYR A 148 1.06 -7.19 -4.78
N LYS A 149 0.43 -6.03 -4.96
CA LYS A 149 -1.02 -5.91 -5.05
C LYS A 149 -1.47 -6.15 -6.50
N PRO A 150 -2.33 -7.14 -6.77
CA PRO A 150 -2.87 -7.38 -8.10
C PRO A 150 -3.96 -6.36 -8.45
N TYR A 151 -4.04 -5.99 -9.73
CA TYR A 151 -5.14 -5.20 -10.28
C TYR A 151 -5.39 -5.58 -11.74
N TRP A 152 -6.64 -5.52 -12.16
CA TRP A 152 -7.06 -5.72 -13.54
C TRP A 152 -6.90 -4.43 -14.34
N VAL A 153 -6.31 -4.56 -15.52
CA VAL A 153 -6.22 -3.50 -16.52
C VAL A 153 -7.08 -3.89 -17.70
N ALA A 154 -7.89 -2.94 -18.17
CA ALA A 154 -8.68 -3.10 -19.38
C ALA A 154 -8.62 -1.83 -20.22
N ASN A 155 -8.66 -1.98 -21.54
CA ASN A 155 -8.79 -0.85 -22.45
C ASN A 155 -10.25 -0.68 -22.86
N PHE A 156 -10.78 0.54 -22.71
CA PHE A 156 -12.11 0.90 -23.17
C PHE A 156 -12.01 2.18 -24.01
N ARG A 157 -12.23 2.06 -25.32
CA ARG A 157 -12.17 3.18 -26.28
C ARG A 157 -10.87 4.01 -26.18
N GLY A 158 -9.73 3.33 -26.01
CA GLY A 158 -8.41 3.97 -25.89
C GLY A 158 -8.08 4.50 -24.49
N ARG A 159 -8.94 4.28 -23.48
CA ARG A 159 -8.68 4.63 -22.07
C ARG A 159 -8.45 3.39 -21.23
N SER A 160 -7.38 3.38 -20.45
CA SER A 160 -7.10 2.32 -19.48
C SER A 160 -7.99 2.45 -18.23
N ILE A 161 -8.77 1.42 -17.93
CA ILE A 161 -9.56 1.28 -16.71
C ILE A 161 -8.83 0.30 -15.78
N LEU A 162 -8.64 0.73 -14.53
CA LEU A 162 -8.01 -0.05 -13.48
C LEU A 162 -9.08 -0.54 -12.49
N VAL A 163 -9.02 -1.82 -12.11
CA VAL A 163 -9.95 -2.42 -11.16
C VAL A 163 -9.17 -3.27 -10.17
N ASP A 164 -9.34 -3.04 -8.87
CA ASP A 164 -8.73 -3.89 -7.84
C ASP A 164 -9.18 -5.35 -8.01
N ALA A 165 -8.20 -6.25 -7.97
CA ALA A 165 -8.34 -7.66 -8.28
C ALA A 165 -8.66 -8.56 -7.09
#